data_AF-A0AA39MZV4-F1
#
_entry.id   AF-A0AA39MZV4-F1
#
_cell.length_a   1.000
_cell.length_b   1.000
_cell.length_c   1.000
_cell.angle_alpha   90.00
_cell.angle_beta   90.00
_cell.angle_gamma   90.00
#
_symmetry.space_group_name_H-M   'P 1'
#
loop_
_entity.id
_entity.type
_entity.pdbx_description
1 polymer ?
#
loop_
_entity_poly.entity_id
_entity_poly.type
_entity_poly.pdbx_seq_one_letter_code
_entity_poly.pdbx_strand_id
1 'polypeptide(L)'
;MNEIPLKARVDIRDQWDSPNAPIRTSIAALQKTLGHKISPQAEWPALWAQLKDRFSDKSKFVPTVVSIVVVWYERLLGRLDNDVYADWTEELLSALEGGASLRIEPAPPKVTRPTTMWDRKLRSFHLGIPNADPMSQARVASVLDKDFDNLFGGTAGGEDDQEDTEWAHVPLTQAAASHHTQVPPDLAPPERLPVLSSLSRPSDLFTSTVPYILTLSLRGREGLVVYCSHEPTLELLNEYLKKWAKTNAHDSLRRPIFKLTLVESDFCFGMMDTLVVEPYMSHHDGVNPTIILAFIEGVVGYKMAYTTDLFTSTAPYILTVSLRDQPELPRLIVNCPHEPTLKLLKGYLERRAKAHSMTLTLVESDFYPGMMDSLVVKPNLSWERNGKPLNPMIVRLALIEGVVGYRMVYTTGSYWMYRRTTLFK
;
A
#
# COMPACT_ATOMS: atom_id res chain seq x y z
N MET A 1 -3.28 -23.49 15.56
CA MET A 1 -2.51 -24.20 14.51
C MET A 1 -3.12 -25.54 14.04
N ASN A 2 -4.37 -25.91 14.36
CA ASN A 2 -5.00 -27.14 13.82
C ASN A 2 -6.51 -26.96 13.60
N GLU A 3 -6.92 -26.06 12.69
CA GLU A 3 -8.34 -25.91 12.33
C GLU A 3 -8.78 -26.83 11.19
N ILE A 4 -7.83 -27.31 10.38
CA ILE A 4 -8.08 -28.21 9.25
C ILE A 4 -7.87 -29.67 9.71
N PRO A 5 -8.81 -30.60 9.43
CA PRO A 5 -8.68 -32.01 9.79
C PRO A 5 -7.45 -32.66 9.17
N LEU A 6 -6.88 -33.64 9.88
CA LEU A 6 -5.70 -34.38 9.42
C LEU A 6 -5.88 -34.95 8.01
N LYS A 7 -7.05 -35.51 7.70
CA LYS A 7 -7.34 -36.06 6.38
C LYS A 7 -7.26 -35.00 5.28
N ALA A 8 -7.88 -33.83 5.49
CA ALA A 8 -7.79 -32.73 4.55
C ALA A 8 -6.35 -32.22 4.39
N ARG A 9 -5.54 -32.18 5.45
CA ARG A 9 -4.11 -31.84 5.35
C ARG A 9 -3.30 -32.84 4.53
N VAL A 10 -3.59 -34.14 4.69
CA VAL A 10 -2.97 -35.20 3.86
C VAL A 10 -3.39 -35.04 2.41
N ASP A 11 -4.68 -34.79 2.14
CA ASP A 11 -5.17 -34.62 0.79
C ASP A 11 -4.61 -33.34 0.12
N ILE A 12 -4.38 -32.25 0.87
CA ILE A 12 -3.67 -31.05 0.37
C ILE A 12 -2.24 -31.43 -0.05
N ARG A 13 -1.49 -32.12 0.82
CA ARG A 13 -0.13 -32.55 0.49
C ARG A 13 -0.11 -33.41 -0.78
N ASP A 14 -1.04 -34.36 -0.89
CA ASP A 14 -1.02 -35.38 -1.94
C ASP A 14 -1.61 -34.87 -3.28
N GLN A 15 -2.61 -33.99 -3.24
CA GLN A 15 -3.36 -33.53 -4.43
C GLN A 15 -3.13 -32.07 -4.80
N TRP A 16 -2.49 -31.27 -3.95
CA TRP A 16 -2.16 -29.86 -4.22
C TRP A 16 -0.65 -29.61 -4.26
N ASP A 17 0.06 -29.97 -3.19
CA ASP A 17 1.48 -29.64 -3.05
C ASP A 17 2.38 -30.59 -3.85
N SER A 18 2.02 -31.87 -3.90
CA SER A 18 2.77 -32.93 -4.57
C SER A 18 3.18 -32.54 -6.00
N PRO A 19 4.43 -32.85 -6.42
CA PRO A 19 4.87 -32.59 -7.79
C PRO A 19 4.07 -33.38 -8.84
N ASN A 20 3.46 -34.50 -8.43
CA ASN A 20 2.65 -35.36 -9.30
C ASN A 20 1.14 -35.05 -9.20
N ALA A 21 0.75 -33.98 -8.52
CA ALA A 21 -0.64 -33.61 -8.39
C ALA A 21 -1.24 -33.21 -9.75
N PRO A 22 -2.53 -33.51 -10.01
CA PRO A 22 -3.19 -33.20 -11.29
C PRO A 22 -3.13 -31.72 -11.63
N ILE A 23 -3.20 -30.85 -10.61
CA ILE A 23 -3.08 -29.40 -10.76
C ILE A 23 -1.73 -28.98 -11.35
N ARG A 24 -0.64 -29.71 -11.08
CA ARG A 24 0.70 -29.41 -11.61
C ARG A 24 0.75 -29.62 -13.12
N THR A 25 0.08 -30.65 -13.62
CA THR A 25 -0.03 -30.92 -15.05
C THR A 25 -0.74 -29.76 -15.77
N SER A 26 -1.87 -29.29 -15.24
CA SER A 26 -2.61 -28.17 -15.84
C SER A 26 -1.84 -26.85 -15.75
N ILE A 27 -1.15 -26.58 -14.63
CA ILE A 27 -0.27 -25.40 -14.50
C ILE A 27 0.87 -25.43 -15.52
N ALA A 28 1.53 -26.59 -15.69
CA ALA A 28 2.65 -26.72 -16.61
C ALA A 28 2.20 -26.56 -18.07
N ALA A 29 1.03 -27.09 -18.43
CA ALA A 29 0.45 -26.92 -19.76
C ALA A 29 0.15 -25.45 -20.04
N LEU A 30 -0.52 -24.76 -19.10
CA LEU A 30 -0.82 -23.33 -19.24
C LEU A 30 0.46 -22.48 -19.29
N GLN A 31 1.45 -22.77 -18.44
CA GLN A 31 2.73 -22.07 -18.45
C GLN A 31 3.48 -22.23 -19.79
N LYS A 32 3.37 -23.40 -20.42
CA LYS A 32 3.97 -23.65 -21.74
C LYS A 32 3.35 -22.77 -22.83
N THR A 33 2.04 -22.54 -22.77
CA THR A 33 1.32 -21.70 -23.75
C THR A 33 1.48 -20.21 -23.47
N LEU A 34 1.31 -19.77 -22.21
CA LEU A 34 1.38 -18.34 -21.83
C LEU A 34 2.81 -17.80 -21.65
N GLY A 35 3.81 -18.67 -21.48
CA GLY A 35 5.16 -18.27 -21.07
C GLY A 35 5.28 -17.78 -19.61
N HIS A 36 4.15 -17.58 -18.92
CA HIS A 36 4.07 -17.15 -17.52
C HIS A 36 3.43 -18.22 -16.64
N LYS A 37 3.91 -18.35 -15.40
CA LYS A 37 3.38 -19.30 -14.42
C LYS A 37 2.31 -18.63 -13.56
N ILE A 38 1.04 -18.97 -13.78
CA ILE A 38 -0.05 -18.58 -12.88
C ILE A 38 -0.13 -19.60 -11.74
N SER A 39 0.37 -19.23 -10.56
CA SER A 39 0.42 -20.12 -9.41
C SER A 39 -0.87 -20.02 -8.57
N PRO A 40 -1.48 -21.14 -8.16
CA PRO A 40 -2.70 -21.12 -7.36
C PRO A 40 -2.38 -20.96 -5.87
N GLN A 41 -3.14 -20.11 -5.19
CA GLN A 41 -3.03 -19.79 -3.77
C GLN A 41 -4.40 -20.01 -3.12
N ALA A 42 -4.51 -20.98 -2.22
CA ALA A 42 -5.77 -21.34 -1.59
C ALA A 42 -5.74 -21.04 -0.08
N GLU A 43 -6.75 -20.30 0.42
CA GLU A 43 -6.96 -20.14 1.86
C GLU A 43 -7.65 -21.38 2.45
N TRP A 44 -6.89 -22.46 2.61
CA TRP A 44 -7.44 -23.71 3.17
C TRP A 44 -8.17 -23.54 4.50
N PRO A 45 -7.71 -22.70 5.46
CA PRO A 45 -8.46 -22.47 6.69
C PRO A 45 -9.83 -21.82 6.45
N ALA A 46 -9.89 -20.80 5.58
CA ALA A 46 -11.15 -20.09 5.27
C ALA A 46 -12.11 -20.97 4.47
N LEU A 47 -11.60 -21.72 3.48
CA LEU A 47 -12.34 -22.74 2.73
C LEU A 47 -12.91 -23.80 3.66
N TRP A 48 -12.11 -24.32 4.59
CA TRP A 48 -12.57 -25.30 5.55
C TRP A 48 -13.64 -24.73 6.50
N ALA A 49 -13.40 -23.55 7.07
CA ALA A 49 -14.31 -22.93 8.04
C ALA A 49 -15.72 -22.72 7.48
N GLN A 50 -15.83 -22.30 6.21
CA GLN A 50 -17.12 -21.96 5.58
C GLN A 50 -17.78 -23.14 4.86
N LEU A 51 -17.01 -24.09 4.33
CA LEU A 51 -17.53 -25.17 3.49
C LEU A 51 -17.68 -26.52 4.23
N LYS A 52 -17.07 -26.70 5.41
CA LYS A 52 -17.04 -27.98 6.16
C LYS A 52 -18.42 -28.61 6.37
N ASP A 53 -19.46 -27.81 6.61
CA ASP A 53 -20.79 -28.31 6.99
C ASP A 53 -21.51 -28.97 5.80
N ARG A 54 -21.05 -28.72 4.57
CA ARG A 54 -21.57 -29.38 3.36
C ARG A 54 -20.97 -30.75 3.11
N PHE A 55 -19.74 -30.98 3.55
CA PHE A 55 -19.04 -32.23 3.30
C PHE A 55 -19.30 -33.21 4.45
N SER A 56 -20.33 -34.05 4.29
CA SER A 56 -20.56 -35.20 5.18
C SER A 56 -19.34 -36.12 5.22
N ASP A 57 -18.72 -36.32 4.05
CA ASP A 57 -17.41 -36.94 3.89
C ASP A 57 -16.32 -35.88 3.71
N LYS A 58 -15.57 -35.63 4.78
CA LYS A 58 -14.47 -34.66 4.82
C LYS A 58 -13.34 -34.99 3.84
N SER A 59 -13.22 -36.24 3.38
CA SER A 59 -12.21 -36.65 2.41
C SER A 59 -12.51 -36.16 0.99
N LYS A 60 -13.75 -35.74 0.70
CA LYS A 60 -14.15 -35.19 -0.61
C LYS A 60 -13.95 -33.68 -0.74
N PHE A 61 -13.68 -32.98 0.36
CA PHE A 61 -13.50 -31.54 0.38
C PHE A 61 -12.36 -31.08 -0.54
N VAL A 62 -11.13 -31.53 -0.26
CA VAL A 62 -9.94 -31.13 -1.03
C VAL A 62 -10.03 -31.60 -2.50
N PRO A 63 -10.41 -32.85 -2.81
CA PRO A 63 -10.62 -33.28 -4.20
C PRO A 63 -11.61 -32.41 -4.99
N THR A 64 -12.69 -31.95 -4.35
CA THR A 64 -13.70 -31.12 -5.01
C THR A 64 -13.11 -29.75 -5.36
N VAL A 65 -12.39 -29.11 -4.42
CA VAL A 65 -11.69 -27.83 -4.67
C VAL A 65 -10.65 -28.00 -5.78
N VAL A 66 -9.81 -29.04 -5.70
CA VAL A 66 -8.79 -29.37 -6.72
C VAL A 66 -9.45 -29.56 -8.08
N SER A 67 -10.57 -30.28 -8.17
CA SER A 67 -11.27 -30.51 -9.43
C SER A 67 -11.77 -29.20 -10.06
N ILE A 68 -12.29 -28.25 -9.28
CA ILE A 68 -12.76 -26.97 -9.81
C ILE A 68 -11.57 -26.16 -10.35
N VAL A 69 -10.45 -26.17 -9.62
CA VAL A 69 -9.23 -25.45 -10.03
C VAL A 69 -8.62 -26.06 -11.29
N VAL A 70 -8.58 -27.39 -11.41
CA VAL A 70 -8.11 -28.07 -12.63
C VAL A 70 -8.97 -27.68 -13.83
N VAL A 71 -10.30 -27.71 -13.69
CA VAL A 71 -11.24 -27.28 -14.75
C VAL A 71 -10.97 -25.82 -15.13
N TRP A 72 -10.72 -24.94 -14.16
CA TRP A 72 -10.38 -23.54 -14.44
C TRP A 72 -9.13 -23.41 -15.33
N TYR A 73 -8.05 -24.12 -15.01
CA TYR A 73 -6.83 -24.12 -15.83
C TYR A 73 -7.07 -24.68 -17.23
N GLU A 74 -7.84 -25.77 -17.35
CA GLU A 74 -8.16 -26.39 -18.64
C GLU A 74 -9.03 -25.49 -19.52
N ARG A 75 -10.01 -24.79 -18.95
CA ARG A 75 -10.84 -23.83 -19.70
C ARG A 75 -10.05 -22.62 -20.15
N LEU A 76 -9.20 -22.07 -19.29
CA LEU A 76 -8.30 -20.98 -19.67
C LEU A 76 -7.36 -21.38 -20.80
N LEU A 77 -6.73 -22.56 -20.71
CA LEU A 77 -5.87 -23.10 -21.77
C LEU A 77 -6.64 -23.30 -23.07
N GLY A 78 -7.82 -23.93 -23.02
CA GLY A 78 -8.64 -24.16 -24.21
C GLY A 78 -9.12 -22.88 -24.89
N ARG A 79 -9.23 -21.77 -24.14
CA ARG A 79 -9.55 -20.46 -24.69
C ARG A 79 -8.35 -19.83 -25.39
N LEU A 80 -7.15 -20.00 -24.83
CA LEU A 80 -5.89 -19.52 -25.42
C LEU A 80 -5.53 -20.25 -26.72
N ASP A 81 -5.81 -21.55 -26.80
CA ASP A 81 -5.52 -22.36 -27.99
C ASP A 81 -6.54 -22.14 -29.13
N ASN A 82 -7.55 -21.28 -28.93
CA ASN A 82 -8.61 -21.03 -29.89
C ASN A 82 -8.54 -19.61 -30.46
N ASP A 83 -8.17 -19.52 -31.74
CA ASP A 83 -7.99 -18.26 -32.49
C ASP A 83 -9.24 -17.36 -32.50
N VAL A 84 -10.44 -17.91 -32.23
CA VAL A 84 -11.67 -17.11 -32.10
C VAL A 84 -11.56 -16.08 -30.96
N TYR A 85 -10.75 -16.35 -29.95
CA TYR A 85 -10.55 -15.47 -28.79
C TYR A 85 -9.27 -14.64 -28.88
N ALA A 86 -8.66 -14.49 -30.07
CA ALA A 86 -7.39 -13.78 -30.22
C ALA A 86 -7.37 -12.39 -29.55
N ASP A 87 -8.40 -11.56 -29.77
CA ASP A 87 -8.49 -10.22 -29.16
C ASP A 87 -8.55 -10.27 -27.63
N TRP A 88 -9.31 -11.23 -27.08
CA TRP A 88 -9.40 -11.47 -25.64
C TRP A 88 -8.07 -11.98 -25.05
N THR A 89 -7.36 -12.82 -25.81
CA THR A 89 -6.04 -13.34 -25.44
C THR A 89 -5.00 -12.22 -25.37
N GLU A 90 -5.03 -11.27 -26.31
CA GLU A 90 -4.16 -10.08 -26.25
C GLU A 90 -4.46 -9.21 -25.02
N GLU A 91 -5.73 -8.98 -24.69
CA GLU A 91 -6.11 -8.24 -23.48
C GLU A 91 -5.63 -8.96 -22.21
N LEU A 92 -5.76 -10.29 -22.17
CA LEU A 92 -5.23 -11.11 -21.08
C LEU A 92 -3.71 -10.99 -20.99
N LEU A 93 -2.97 -11.11 -22.08
CA LEU A 93 -1.50 -11.01 -22.08
C LEU A 93 -1.03 -9.64 -21.58
N SER A 94 -1.72 -8.56 -21.97
CA SER A 94 -1.46 -7.22 -21.45
C SER A 94 -1.71 -7.14 -19.94
N ALA A 95 -2.79 -7.74 -19.44
CA ALA A 95 -3.10 -7.77 -18.01
C ALA A 95 -2.08 -8.59 -17.20
N LEU A 96 -1.45 -9.59 -17.82
CA LEU A 96 -0.44 -10.46 -17.22
C LEU A 96 0.98 -9.86 -17.22
N GLU A 97 1.20 -8.68 -17.79
CA GLU A 97 2.51 -8.01 -17.77
C GLU A 97 2.98 -7.73 -16.33
N GLY A 98 3.99 -8.49 -15.89
CA GLY A 98 4.51 -8.44 -14.51
C GLY A 98 4.15 -9.64 -13.65
N GLY A 99 3.42 -10.63 -14.20
CA GLY A 99 3.03 -11.86 -13.54
C GLY A 99 1.66 -11.78 -12.88
N ALA A 100 1.05 -12.96 -12.65
CA ALA A 100 -0.24 -13.09 -12.00
C ALA A 100 -0.32 -14.36 -11.15
N SER A 101 -1.26 -14.36 -10.21
CA SER A 101 -1.61 -15.52 -9.38
C SER A 101 -3.10 -15.86 -9.51
N LEU A 102 -3.46 -17.09 -9.17
CA LEU A 102 -4.85 -17.52 -9.03
C LEU A 102 -5.17 -17.65 -7.54
N ARG A 103 -6.15 -16.93 -7.03
CA ARG A 103 -6.56 -16.94 -5.63
C ARG A 103 -7.86 -17.71 -5.47
N ILE A 104 -7.87 -18.66 -4.55
CA ILE A 104 -9.00 -19.54 -4.31
C ILE A 104 -9.56 -19.25 -2.92
N GLU A 105 -10.79 -18.76 -2.90
CA GLU A 105 -11.50 -18.36 -1.68
C GLU A 105 -12.93 -18.89 -1.70
N PRO A 106 -13.59 -19.02 -0.53
CA PRO A 106 -15.03 -19.26 -0.51
C PRO A 106 -15.78 -18.12 -1.20
N ALA A 107 -16.73 -18.48 -2.05
CA ALA A 107 -17.64 -17.51 -2.64
C ALA A 107 -18.61 -16.93 -1.59
N PRO A 108 -19.18 -15.74 -1.83
CA PRO A 108 -20.17 -15.15 -0.94
C PRO A 108 -21.38 -16.08 -0.68
N PRO A 109 -22.07 -16.01 0.47
CA PRO A 109 -23.11 -16.97 0.86
C PRO A 109 -24.28 -17.12 -0.13
N LYS A 110 -24.57 -16.09 -0.93
CA LYS A 110 -25.66 -16.10 -1.93
C LYS A 110 -25.25 -16.76 -3.25
N VAL A 111 -23.97 -17.01 -3.47
CA VAL A 111 -23.43 -17.52 -4.72
C VAL A 111 -23.40 -19.05 -4.68
N THR A 112 -24.16 -19.67 -5.58
CA THR A 112 -24.36 -21.13 -5.65
C THR A 112 -23.51 -21.82 -6.71
N ARG A 113 -22.75 -21.05 -7.50
CA ARG A 113 -21.86 -21.54 -8.58
C ARG A 113 -20.44 -21.05 -8.37
N PRO A 114 -19.41 -21.74 -8.90
CA PRO A 114 -18.08 -21.17 -8.99
C PRO A 114 -18.11 -19.89 -9.81
N THR A 115 -17.29 -18.93 -9.39
CA THR A 115 -17.15 -17.63 -10.05
C THR A 115 -15.69 -17.34 -10.29
N THR A 116 -15.34 -16.88 -11.49
CA THR A 116 -14.00 -16.34 -11.75
C THR A 116 -14.05 -14.88 -12.15
N MET A 117 -13.09 -14.08 -11.70
CA MET A 117 -12.97 -12.68 -12.10
C MET A 117 -11.51 -12.24 -12.09
N TRP A 118 -11.20 -11.18 -12.83
CA TRP A 118 -9.89 -10.55 -12.81
C TRP A 118 -9.87 -9.36 -11.84
N ASP A 119 -9.01 -9.43 -10.83
CA ASP A 119 -8.75 -8.30 -9.96
C ASP A 119 -7.63 -7.44 -10.56
N ARG A 120 -8.01 -6.29 -11.13
CA ARG A 120 -7.05 -5.32 -11.70
C ARG A 120 -6.12 -4.71 -10.66
N LYS A 121 -6.56 -4.57 -9.40
CA LYS A 121 -5.75 -3.98 -8.32
C LYS A 121 -4.67 -4.96 -7.88
N LEU A 122 -5.07 -6.21 -7.66
CA LEU A 122 -4.19 -7.27 -7.13
C LEU A 122 -3.43 -8.02 -8.23
N ARG A 123 -3.76 -7.78 -9.50
CA ARG A 123 -3.22 -8.48 -10.67
C ARG A 123 -3.31 -10.00 -10.49
N SER A 124 -4.48 -10.44 -10.05
CA SER A 124 -4.73 -11.85 -9.74
C SER A 124 -6.11 -12.26 -10.22
N PHE A 125 -6.22 -13.51 -10.63
CA PHE A 125 -7.52 -14.14 -10.82
C PHE A 125 -8.10 -14.50 -9.46
N HIS A 126 -9.38 -14.21 -9.25
CA HIS A 126 -10.14 -14.71 -8.13
C HIS A 126 -11.00 -15.88 -8.60
N LEU A 127 -11.01 -16.97 -7.83
CA LEU A 127 -11.87 -18.13 -8.02
C LEU A 127 -12.65 -18.39 -6.73
N GLY A 128 -13.93 -18.06 -6.75
CA GLY A 128 -14.88 -18.31 -5.67
C GLY A 128 -15.37 -19.75 -5.66
N ILE A 129 -15.20 -20.45 -4.55
CA ILE A 129 -15.73 -21.80 -4.32
C ILE A 129 -17.08 -21.70 -3.60
N PRO A 130 -18.20 -22.11 -4.23
CA PRO A 130 -19.53 -21.93 -3.66
C PRO A 130 -19.79 -22.85 -2.47
N ASN A 131 -20.58 -22.36 -1.52
CA ASN A 131 -21.13 -23.16 -0.43
C ASN A 131 -22.44 -23.85 -0.85
N ALA A 132 -22.38 -24.61 -1.94
CA ALA A 132 -23.51 -25.29 -2.55
C ALA A 132 -23.15 -26.74 -2.92
N ASP A 133 -24.14 -27.52 -3.35
CA ASP A 133 -23.92 -28.92 -3.72
C ASP A 133 -22.91 -29.03 -4.89
N PRO A 134 -22.02 -30.04 -4.87
CA PRO A 134 -21.04 -30.23 -5.92
C PRO A 134 -21.69 -30.32 -7.31
N MET A 135 -21.27 -29.45 -8.21
CA MET A 135 -21.74 -29.46 -9.59
C MET A 135 -20.95 -30.48 -10.42
N SER A 136 -21.55 -30.97 -11.51
CA SER A 136 -20.81 -31.77 -12.50
C SER A 136 -19.72 -30.93 -13.16
N GLN A 137 -18.60 -31.57 -13.53
CA GLN A 137 -17.48 -30.88 -14.18
C GLN A 137 -17.91 -30.13 -15.46
N ALA A 138 -18.83 -30.71 -16.26
CA ALA A 138 -19.37 -30.05 -17.45
C ALA A 138 -20.11 -28.74 -17.12
N ARG A 139 -20.84 -28.71 -16.00
CA ARG A 139 -21.54 -27.50 -15.55
C ARG A 139 -20.56 -26.46 -15.00
N VAL A 140 -19.52 -26.89 -14.28
CA VAL A 140 -18.43 -26.00 -13.83
C VAL A 140 -17.75 -25.36 -15.03
N ALA A 141 -17.37 -26.14 -16.04
CA ALA A 141 -16.74 -25.67 -17.26
C ALA A 141 -17.59 -24.60 -17.97
N SER A 142 -18.87 -24.90 -18.23
CA SER A 142 -19.78 -23.96 -18.92
C SER A 142 -19.98 -22.65 -18.16
N VAL A 143 -20.01 -22.70 -16.82
CA VAL A 143 -20.15 -21.49 -16.00
C VAL A 143 -18.87 -20.64 -16.06
N LEU A 144 -17.70 -21.27 -15.95
CA LEU A 144 -16.43 -20.54 -16.02
C LEU A 144 -16.20 -19.92 -17.40
N ASP A 145 -16.65 -20.55 -18.49
CA ASP A 145 -16.59 -19.94 -19.82
C ASP A 145 -17.33 -18.61 -19.89
N LYS A 146 -18.54 -18.57 -19.33
CA LYS A 146 -19.36 -17.35 -19.27
C LYS A 146 -18.71 -16.26 -18.42
N ASP A 147 -18.04 -16.65 -17.34
CA ASP A 147 -17.30 -15.71 -16.51
C ASP A 147 -16.04 -15.20 -17.24
N PHE A 148 -15.36 -16.05 -18.02
CA PHE A 148 -14.23 -15.64 -18.85
C PHE A 148 -14.64 -14.65 -19.94
N ASP A 149 -15.84 -14.77 -20.50
CA ASP A 149 -16.40 -13.78 -21.44
C ASP A 149 -16.51 -12.38 -20.81
N ASN A 150 -16.78 -12.32 -19.50
CA ASN A 150 -16.93 -11.09 -18.75
C ASN A 150 -15.70 -10.73 -17.91
N LEU A 151 -14.58 -11.43 -18.09
CA LEU A 151 -13.41 -11.35 -17.20
C LEU A 151 -12.87 -9.92 -17.03
N PHE A 152 -12.90 -9.12 -18.10
CA PHE A 152 -12.43 -7.73 -18.12
C PHE A 152 -13.57 -6.70 -18.20
N GLY A 153 -14.83 -7.15 -18.22
CA GLY A 153 -16.01 -6.30 -18.20
C GLY A 153 -16.18 -5.62 -16.84
N GLY A 154 -16.29 -4.30 -16.81
CA GLY A 154 -16.53 -3.56 -15.57
C GLY A 154 -18.02 -3.47 -15.25
N THR A 155 -18.52 -4.28 -14.32
CA THR A 155 -19.46 -3.95 -13.22
C THR A 155 -20.12 -5.21 -12.63
N ALA A 156 -20.36 -5.13 -11.32
CA ALA A 156 -21.31 -5.83 -10.45
C ALA A 156 -22.18 -6.96 -11.05
N GLY A 157 -22.36 -8.01 -10.25
CA GLY A 157 -23.39 -9.01 -10.47
C GLY A 157 -24.80 -8.41 -10.64
N GLY A 158 -25.61 -9.14 -11.40
CA GLY A 158 -27.03 -8.93 -11.67
C GLY A 158 -27.36 -9.63 -12.99
N GLU A 159 -27.85 -10.86 -12.97
CA GLU A 159 -29.29 -11.22 -12.85
C GLU A 159 -30.00 -11.10 -14.20
N ASP A 160 -30.38 -12.25 -14.75
CA ASP A 160 -31.45 -12.35 -15.74
C ASP A 160 -32.78 -11.90 -15.10
N ASP A 161 -33.52 -11.12 -15.87
CA ASP A 161 -34.97 -10.95 -15.92
C ASP A 161 -35.75 -10.34 -14.74
N GLN A 162 -36.10 -9.06 -14.99
CA GLN A 162 -37.44 -8.47 -14.97
C GLN A 162 -38.17 -8.15 -13.64
N GLU A 163 -38.32 -6.84 -13.45
CA GLU A 163 -39.54 -6.06 -13.13
C GLU A 163 -39.36 -5.07 -11.99
N ASP A 164 -39.50 -3.80 -12.36
CA ASP A 164 -40.04 -2.68 -11.59
C ASP A 164 -39.51 -2.44 -10.16
N THR A 165 -38.77 -1.34 -9.98
CA THR A 165 -39.25 -0.21 -9.16
C THR A 165 -38.32 1.00 -9.33
N GLU A 166 -38.83 1.96 -10.07
CA GLU A 166 -38.64 3.42 -9.94
C GLU A 166 -38.21 3.92 -8.54
N TRP A 167 -36.91 4.15 -8.31
CA TRP A 167 -36.34 5.09 -7.31
C TRP A 167 -34.89 5.41 -7.76
N ALA A 168 -34.36 6.63 -7.80
CA ALA A 168 -34.77 7.85 -7.16
C ALA A 168 -34.40 9.08 -7.99
N HIS A 169 -35.38 9.98 -8.07
CA HIS A 169 -35.22 11.39 -8.38
C HIS A 169 -34.18 12.07 -7.48
N VAL A 170 -33.42 12.97 -8.09
CA VAL A 170 -32.59 13.99 -7.43
C VAL A 170 -33.51 15.03 -6.77
N PRO A 171 -33.20 15.49 -5.54
CA PRO A 171 -33.42 16.89 -5.24
C PRO A 171 -32.18 17.56 -4.64
N LEU A 172 -31.81 18.68 -5.24
CA LEU A 172 -30.98 19.71 -4.63
C LEU A 172 -31.79 20.53 -3.61
N THR A 173 -31.11 20.89 -2.52
CA THR A 173 -31.15 22.16 -1.75
C THR A 173 -31.77 22.16 -0.34
N GLN A 174 -30.88 22.46 0.62
CA GLN A 174 -31.03 23.19 1.89
C GLN A 174 -32.05 22.71 2.94
N ALA A 175 -31.53 22.25 4.09
CA ALA A 175 -31.59 23.00 5.34
C ALA A 175 -30.72 22.32 6.40
N ALA A 176 -30.11 23.14 7.26
CA ALA A 176 -29.30 22.71 8.39
C ALA A 176 -30.12 21.83 9.35
N ALA A 177 -29.62 20.63 9.63
CA ALA A 177 -29.96 19.87 10.82
C ALA A 177 -28.76 19.04 11.24
N SER A 178 -28.30 19.34 12.45
CA SER A 178 -27.26 18.70 13.24
C SER A 178 -27.25 17.18 13.09
N HIS A 179 -26.27 16.63 12.37
CA HIS A 179 -25.94 15.22 12.51
C HIS A 179 -25.14 15.05 13.80
N HIS A 180 -25.82 14.55 14.82
CA HIS A 180 -25.19 13.89 15.94
C HIS A 180 -24.24 12.82 15.41
N THR A 181 -22.94 13.05 15.64
CA THR A 181 -21.94 12.00 15.68
C THR A 181 -22.38 11.01 16.76
N GLN A 182 -23.06 9.93 16.36
CA GLN A 182 -23.16 8.76 17.22
C GLN A 182 -21.76 8.15 17.28
N VAL A 183 -21.07 8.46 18.37
CA VAL A 183 -19.97 7.66 18.90
C VAL A 183 -20.47 6.21 18.97
N PRO A 184 -19.71 5.21 18.49
CA PRO A 184 -20.07 3.81 18.71
C PRO A 184 -20.33 3.60 20.21
N PRO A 185 -21.36 2.83 20.61
CA PRO A 185 -21.55 2.53 22.01
C PRO A 185 -20.26 1.92 22.54
N ASP A 186 -19.79 2.46 23.66
CA ASP A 186 -18.66 1.97 24.43
C ASP A 186 -18.96 0.51 24.83
N LEU A 187 -18.61 -0.42 23.94
CA LEU A 187 -18.76 -1.86 24.17
C LEU A 187 -17.83 -2.18 25.32
N ALA A 188 -18.42 -2.52 26.47
CA ALA A 188 -17.69 -2.97 27.64
C ALA A 188 -16.59 -3.97 27.21
N PRO A 189 -15.35 -3.85 27.73
CA PRO A 189 -14.26 -4.73 27.35
C PRO A 189 -14.72 -6.19 27.46
N PRO A 190 -14.52 -7.03 26.43
CA PRO A 190 -15.00 -8.40 26.46
C PRO A 190 -14.38 -9.11 27.68
N GLU A 191 -15.23 -9.57 28.60
CA GLU A 191 -14.83 -10.25 29.84
C GLU A 191 -14.01 -11.53 29.57
N ARG A 192 -14.12 -12.09 28.35
CA ARG A 192 -13.41 -13.27 27.88
C ARG A 192 -13.02 -13.10 26.42
N LEU A 193 -11.85 -13.64 26.05
CA LEU A 193 -11.40 -13.66 24.67
C LEU A 193 -12.37 -14.47 23.79
N PRO A 194 -12.68 -14.01 22.57
CA PRO A 194 -13.51 -14.75 21.62
C PRO A 194 -12.79 -16.03 21.17
N VAL A 195 -13.58 -17.03 20.79
CA VAL A 195 -13.06 -18.29 20.25
C VAL A 195 -12.63 -18.04 18.80
N LEU A 196 -11.50 -18.60 18.36
CA LEU A 196 -10.95 -18.34 17.01
C LEU A 196 -11.96 -18.63 15.88
N SER A 197 -12.75 -19.69 16.03
CA SER A 197 -13.76 -20.08 15.05
C SER A 197 -14.98 -19.16 14.96
N SER A 198 -15.16 -18.24 15.92
CA SER A 198 -16.24 -17.23 15.88
C SER A 198 -15.78 -15.91 15.28
N LEU A 199 -14.49 -15.76 14.97
CA LEU A 199 -13.97 -14.55 14.35
C LEU A 199 -14.18 -14.60 12.84
N SER A 200 -14.65 -13.48 12.29
CA SER A 200 -14.71 -13.22 10.85
C SER A 200 -13.31 -13.21 10.26
N ARG A 201 -13.20 -13.25 8.92
CA ARG A 201 -11.91 -13.07 8.25
C ARG A 201 -11.29 -11.73 8.63
N PRO A 202 -9.96 -11.60 8.67
CA PRO A 202 -9.30 -10.34 8.96
C PRO A 202 -9.82 -9.15 8.15
N SER A 203 -10.07 -9.30 6.85
CA SER A 203 -10.64 -8.24 5.99
C SER A 203 -12.00 -7.75 6.50
N ASP A 204 -12.91 -8.66 6.84
CA ASP A 204 -14.23 -8.34 7.38
C ASP A 204 -14.16 -7.81 8.82
N LEU A 205 -13.31 -8.44 9.64
CA LEU A 205 -13.12 -8.12 11.05
C LEU A 205 -12.53 -6.72 11.20
N PHE A 206 -11.50 -6.41 10.42
CA PHE A 206 -10.78 -5.14 10.55
C PHE A 206 -11.52 -3.97 9.93
N THR A 207 -12.47 -4.21 9.01
CA THR A 207 -13.32 -3.13 8.49
C THR A 207 -14.12 -2.41 9.59
N SER A 208 -14.50 -3.10 10.67
CA SER A 208 -15.34 -2.54 11.74
C SER A 208 -14.67 -2.48 13.13
N THR A 209 -13.59 -3.24 13.34
CA THR A 209 -13.03 -3.46 14.69
C THR A 209 -11.65 -2.84 14.91
N VAL A 210 -10.89 -2.52 13.85
CA VAL A 210 -9.55 -1.92 14.07
C VAL A 210 -9.68 -0.43 14.35
N PRO A 211 -8.99 0.08 15.37
CA PRO A 211 -8.72 1.51 15.42
C PRO A 211 -7.93 1.91 14.17
N TYR A 212 -8.21 3.10 13.67
CA TYR A 212 -7.45 3.73 12.60
C TYR A 212 -6.02 3.99 13.09
N ILE A 213 -5.10 3.08 12.76
CA ILE A 213 -3.69 3.13 13.15
C ILE A 213 -2.86 3.28 11.87
N LEU A 214 -1.90 4.20 11.93
CA LEU A 214 -0.93 4.42 10.88
C LEU A 214 0.45 4.50 11.50
N THR A 215 1.39 3.76 10.94
CA THR A 215 2.81 3.80 11.33
C THR A 215 3.65 4.18 10.13
N LEU A 216 4.48 5.20 10.28
CA LEU A 216 5.39 5.66 9.26
C LEU A 216 6.83 5.32 9.66
N SER A 217 7.55 4.63 8.78
CA SER A 217 8.91 4.15 9.01
C SER A 217 9.83 4.65 7.90
N LEU A 218 10.89 5.37 8.29
CA LEU A 218 11.90 5.85 7.35
C LEU A 218 13.05 4.84 7.28
N ARG A 219 13.33 4.30 6.09
CA ARG A 219 14.44 3.38 5.83
C ARG A 219 15.67 4.11 5.28
N GLY A 220 16.04 5.24 5.88
CA GLY A 220 17.21 6.02 5.45
C GLY A 220 17.15 6.48 3.98
N ARG A 221 18.14 6.08 3.16
CA ARG A 221 18.16 6.36 1.70
C ARG A 221 17.30 5.40 0.88
N GLU A 222 16.86 4.29 1.48
CA GLU A 222 16.17 3.21 0.76
C GLU A 222 14.69 3.53 0.54
N GLY A 223 14.14 4.49 1.27
CA GLY A 223 12.77 4.96 1.08
C GLY A 223 12.01 5.13 2.38
N LEU A 224 10.69 5.13 2.26
CA LEU A 224 9.74 5.32 3.33
C LEU A 224 8.62 4.29 3.20
N VAL A 225 8.22 3.71 4.33
CA VAL A 225 7.14 2.72 4.39
C VAL A 225 6.06 3.24 5.32
N VAL A 226 4.83 3.22 4.83
CA VAL A 226 3.62 3.57 5.59
C VAL A 226 2.81 2.30 5.79
N TYR A 227 2.71 1.84 7.03
CA TYR A 227 1.78 0.78 7.42
C TYR A 227 0.48 1.44 7.88
N CYS A 228 -0.68 0.94 7.45
CA CYS A 228 -1.96 1.47 7.89
C CYS A 228 -3.00 0.36 7.97
N SER A 229 -3.79 0.38 9.04
CA SER A 229 -4.92 -0.55 9.22
C SER A 229 -6.14 -0.20 8.35
N HIS A 230 -6.11 0.94 7.65
CA HIS A 230 -7.21 1.45 6.84
C HIS A 230 -6.77 1.68 5.39
N GLU A 231 -7.10 0.72 4.54
CA GLU A 231 -6.74 0.71 3.12
C GLU A 231 -7.15 1.99 2.36
N PRO A 232 -8.37 2.54 2.48
CA PRO A 232 -8.74 3.76 1.78
C PRO A 232 -7.84 4.96 2.10
N THR A 233 -7.24 5.01 3.29
CA THR A 233 -6.24 6.04 3.64
C THR A 233 -4.96 5.85 2.81
N LEU A 234 -4.49 4.62 2.64
CA LEU A 234 -3.31 4.33 1.82
C LEU A 234 -3.58 4.58 0.34
N GLU A 235 -4.75 4.18 -0.17
CA GLU A 235 -5.15 4.46 -1.55
C GLU A 235 -5.19 5.96 -1.81
N LEU A 236 -5.83 6.74 -0.93
CA LEU A 236 -5.88 8.20 -1.05
C LEU A 236 -4.48 8.81 -1.04
N LEU A 237 -3.61 8.38 -0.12
CA LEU A 237 -2.23 8.87 -0.04
C LEU A 237 -1.42 8.51 -1.30
N ASN A 238 -1.56 7.28 -1.79
CA ASN A 238 -0.91 6.79 -2.99
C ASN A 238 -1.34 7.60 -4.23
N GLU A 239 -2.64 7.77 -4.44
CA GLU A 239 -3.16 8.53 -5.58
C GLU A 239 -2.82 10.02 -5.48
N TYR A 240 -2.86 10.60 -4.28
CA TYR A 240 -2.43 11.98 -4.07
C TYR A 240 -0.95 12.17 -4.41
N LEU A 241 -0.07 11.29 -3.91
CA LEU A 241 1.36 11.37 -4.19
C LEU A 241 1.64 11.14 -5.68
N LYS A 242 0.98 10.19 -6.34
CA LYS A 242 1.13 9.96 -7.79
C LYS A 242 0.72 11.19 -8.61
N LYS A 243 -0.37 11.86 -8.21
CA LYS A 243 -0.90 13.03 -8.92
C LYS A 243 0.04 14.23 -8.86
N TRP A 244 0.74 14.42 -7.75
CA TRP A 244 1.54 15.63 -7.48
C TRP A 244 3.06 15.42 -7.47
N ALA A 245 3.54 14.17 -7.51
CA ALA A 245 4.97 13.88 -7.51
C ALA A 245 5.67 14.47 -8.74
N LYS A 246 6.90 14.96 -8.54
CA LYS A 246 7.74 15.39 -9.64
C LYS A 246 8.15 14.23 -10.53
N THR A 247 8.23 14.53 -11.81
CA THR A 247 8.87 13.69 -12.82
C THR A 247 10.32 14.08 -12.98
N ASN A 248 11.21 13.11 -13.21
CA ASN A 248 12.60 13.38 -13.47
C ASN A 248 12.75 14.11 -14.82
N ALA A 249 13.15 15.39 -14.78
CA ALA A 249 13.35 16.21 -15.97
C ALA A 249 14.52 15.73 -16.85
N HIS A 250 15.45 14.96 -16.28
CA HIS A 250 16.60 14.37 -16.98
C HIS A 250 16.30 12.98 -17.56
N ASP A 251 15.10 12.45 -17.30
CA ASP A 251 14.61 11.22 -17.91
C ASP A 251 13.77 11.57 -19.15
N SER A 252 14.14 11.04 -20.31
CA SER A 252 13.40 11.23 -21.56
C SER A 252 11.98 10.68 -21.47
N LEU A 253 11.74 9.70 -20.61
CA LEU A 253 10.43 9.12 -20.33
C LEU A 253 9.66 9.88 -19.25
N ARG A 254 10.24 10.93 -18.67
CA ARG A 254 9.67 11.75 -17.59
C ARG A 254 9.04 10.90 -16.49
N ARG A 255 9.70 9.82 -16.08
CA ARG A 255 9.18 8.95 -15.03
C ARG A 255 9.15 9.70 -13.68
N PRO A 256 8.22 9.39 -12.78
CA PRO A 256 8.21 9.93 -11.43
C PRO A 256 9.53 9.69 -10.69
N ILE A 257 9.95 10.65 -9.86
CA ILE A 257 11.17 10.53 -9.03
C ILE A 257 11.04 9.37 -8.04
N PHE A 258 9.84 9.16 -7.51
CA PHE A 258 9.54 8.09 -6.56
C PHE A 258 8.61 7.05 -7.17
N LYS A 259 8.92 5.79 -6.90
CA LYS A 259 8.04 4.64 -7.11
C LYS A 259 7.14 4.49 -5.88
N LEU A 260 5.84 4.48 -6.12
CA LEU A 260 4.80 4.29 -5.11
C LEU A 260 4.16 2.92 -5.33
N THR A 261 4.24 2.04 -4.34
CA THR A 261 3.73 0.67 -4.43
C THR A 261 2.80 0.39 -3.25
N LEU A 262 1.53 0.13 -3.53
CA LEU A 262 0.64 -0.50 -2.55
C LEU A 262 0.98 -1.98 -2.48
N VAL A 263 1.20 -2.46 -1.26
CA VAL A 263 1.58 -3.83 -0.96
C VAL A 263 0.46 -4.45 -0.16
N GLU A 264 0.05 -5.63 -0.62
CA GLU A 264 -0.96 -6.44 0.02
C GLU A 264 -0.43 -7.00 1.34
N SER A 265 -1.32 -7.16 2.31
CA SER A 265 -1.02 -7.75 3.60
C SER A 265 -0.59 -9.21 3.46
N ASP A 266 0.53 -9.56 4.08
CA ASP A 266 0.97 -10.96 4.21
C ASP A 266 0.00 -11.81 5.05
N PHE A 267 -0.89 -11.16 5.82
CA PHE A 267 -1.83 -11.83 6.73
C PHE A 267 -3.23 -12.03 6.16
N CYS A 268 -3.59 -11.26 5.12
CA CYS A 268 -4.96 -11.19 4.62
C CYS A 268 -4.96 -11.00 3.10
N PHE A 269 -5.60 -11.90 2.34
CA PHE A 269 -5.83 -11.62 0.93
C PHE A 269 -6.81 -10.46 0.72
N GLY A 270 -6.56 -9.68 -0.32
CA GLY A 270 -7.43 -8.61 -0.77
C GLY A 270 -7.26 -7.28 -0.04
N MET A 271 -6.42 -7.21 0.99
CA MET A 271 -6.25 -6.01 1.80
C MET A 271 -4.88 -5.39 1.59
N MET A 272 -4.86 -4.11 1.21
CA MET A 272 -3.61 -3.32 1.18
C MET A 272 -3.37 -2.68 2.54
N ASP A 273 -2.32 -3.11 3.23
CA ASP A 273 -1.97 -2.57 4.55
C ASP A 273 -0.67 -1.76 4.54
N THR A 274 0.02 -1.71 3.40
CA THR A 274 1.34 -1.10 3.30
C THR A 274 1.49 -0.27 2.03
N LEU A 275 1.98 0.97 2.16
CA LEU A 275 2.45 1.79 1.05
C LEU A 275 3.97 1.96 1.14
N VAL A 276 4.66 1.58 0.08
CA VAL A 276 6.12 1.71 -0.05
C VAL A 276 6.43 2.86 -1.01
N VAL A 277 7.26 3.80 -0.55
CA VAL A 277 7.74 4.97 -1.29
C VAL A 277 9.25 4.86 -1.44
N GLU A 278 9.71 4.56 -2.64
CA GLU A 278 11.12 4.32 -2.93
C GLU A 278 11.60 5.25 -4.05
N PRO A 279 12.86 5.73 -4.01
CA PRO A 279 13.41 6.48 -5.12
C PRO A 279 13.56 5.58 -6.35
N TYR A 280 13.14 6.05 -7.53
CA TYR A 280 13.26 5.31 -8.78
C TYR A 280 14.73 5.12 -9.19
N MET A 281 15.61 6.02 -8.76
CA MET A 281 17.06 5.96 -8.99
C MET A 281 17.83 6.12 -7.68
N SER A 282 18.91 5.33 -7.52
CA SER A 282 19.72 5.27 -6.29
C SER A 282 20.45 6.56 -5.91
N HIS A 283 20.42 7.59 -6.77
CA HIS A 283 21.10 8.87 -6.56
C HIS A 283 20.23 9.95 -5.91
N HIS A 284 18.95 9.69 -5.67
CA HIS A 284 18.08 10.66 -5.01
C HIS A 284 18.33 10.71 -3.50
N ASP A 285 18.31 11.94 -2.97
CA ASP A 285 18.34 12.16 -1.54
C ASP A 285 17.01 11.65 -0.95
N GLY A 286 17.09 10.75 0.04
CA GLY A 286 15.95 9.99 0.55
C GLY A 286 14.66 10.78 0.84
N VAL A 287 13.54 10.08 0.92
CA VAL A 287 12.19 10.65 1.05
C VAL A 287 12.08 11.59 2.26
N ASN A 288 11.52 12.79 2.07
CA ASN A 288 11.17 13.71 3.16
C ASN A 288 9.85 13.26 3.82
N PRO A 289 9.87 12.65 5.03
CA PRO A 289 8.66 12.18 5.69
C PRO A 289 7.72 13.31 6.12
N THR A 290 8.22 14.53 6.26
CA THR A 290 7.46 15.67 6.83
C THR A 290 6.24 16.02 5.99
N ILE A 291 6.33 15.86 4.67
CA ILE A 291 5.23 16.13 3.75
C ILE A 291 4.12 15.09 3.90
N ILE A 292 4.52 13.83 4.02
CA ILE A 292 3.59 12.71 4.22
C ILE A 292 2.92 12.85 5.60
N LEU A 293 3.67 13.22 6.63
CA LEU A 293 3.13 13.53 7.95
C LEU A 293 2.14 14.71 7.93
N ALA A 294 2.45 15.79 7.21
CA ALA A 294 1.54 16.92 7.08
C ALA A 294 0.23 16.54 6.40
N PHE A 295 0.27 15.65 5.40
CA PHE A 295 -0.93 15.11 4.77
C PHE A 295 -1.73 14.24 5.75
N ILE A 296 -1.06 13.32 6.45
CA ILE A 296 -1.68 12.40 7.42
C ILE A 296 -2.38 13.19 8.56
N GLU A 297 -1.71 14.19 9.14
CA GLU A 297 -2.27 14.98 10.23
C GLU A 297 -3.30 16.01 9.74
N GLY A 298 -3.02 16.71 8.64
CA GLY A 298 -3.80 17.86 8.18
C GLY A 298 -4.99 17.51 7.29
N VAL A 299 -4.88 16.46 6.47
CA VAL A 299 -5.94 16.05 5.53
C VAL A 299 -6.68 14.84 6.05
N VAL A 300 -5.96 13.80 6.46
CA VAL A 300 -6.58 12.54 6.89
C VAL A 300 -7.06 12.60 8.35
N GLY A 301 -6.45 13.45 9.17
CA GLY A 301 -6.89 13.71 10.55
C GLY A 301 -6.36 12.71 11.58
N TYR A 302 -5.36 11.90 11.24
CA TYR A 302 -4.68 11.05 12.21
C TYR A 302 -3.92 11.92 13.21
N LYS A 303 -3.92 11.51 14.48
CA LYS A 303 -3.15 12.17 15.53
C LYS A 303 -1.94 11.32 15.87
N MET A 304 -0.77 11.95 15.95
CA MET A 304 0.46 11.25 16.32
C MET A 304 0.39 10.74 17.77
N ALA A 305 0.25 9.43 17.91
CA ALA A 305 0.14 8.75 19.21
C ALA A 305 1.51 8.45 19.83
N TYR A 306 2.49 8.07 19.02
CA TYR A 306 3.80 7.64 19.48
C TYR A 306 4.87 7.88 18.42
N THR A 307 6.11 8.00 18.87
CA THR A 307 7.30 8.07 18.02
C THR A 307 8.48 7.40 18.69
N THR A 308 9.23 6.62 17.93
CA THR A 308 10.59 6.22 18.30
C THR A 308 11.56 7.18 17.64
N ASP A 309 12.29 7.94 18.44
CA ASP A 309 13.54 8.64 18.08
C ASP A 309 13.57 9.48 16.80
N LEU A 310 12.44 9.96 16.26
CA LEU A 310 12.49 10.91 15.12
C LEU A 310 11.30 11.85 14.96
N PHE A 311 10.20 11.72 15.70
CA PHE A 311 9.01 12.58 15.50
C PHE A 311 8.20 12.80 16.79
N THR A 312 8.69 13.60 17.75
CA THR A 312 7.89 13.93 18.96
C THR A 312 6.68 14.83 18.64
N SER A 313 5.55 14.18 18.35
CA SER A 313 4.12 14.56 18.38
C SER A 313 3.72 16.05 18.51
N THR A 314 2.73 16.41 17.66
CA THR A 314 1.85 17.59 17.56
C THR A 314 2.35 18.82 16.76
N ALA A 315 2.05 18.85 15.45
CA ALA A 315 1.79 20.02 14.59
C ALA A 315 2.98 21.00 14.28
N PRO A 316 2.80 21.99 13.38
CA PRO A 316 3.07 22.01 11.93
C PRO A 316 4.48 22.54 11.54
N TYR A 317 5.41 22.68 12.49
CA TYR A 317 6.68 23.38 12.25
C TYR A 317 7.86 22.55 12.73
N ILE A 318 8.17 21.51 11.95
CA ILE A 318 9.37 20.69 12.15
C ILE A 318 10.47 21.21 11.23
N LEU A 319 11.63 21.48 11.82
CA LEU A 319 12.86 21.79 11.10
C LEU A 319 13.89 20.72 11.46
N THR A 320 14.40 20.02 10.46
CA THR A 320 15.44 19.01 10.64
C THR A 320 16.74 19.54 10.08
N VAL A 321 17.84 19.40 10.81
CA VAL A 321 19.19 19.69 10.35
C VAL A 321 19.97 18.40 10.35
N SER A 322 20.56 18.02 9.22
CA SER A 322 21.41 16.84 9.12
C SER A 322 22.78 17.20 8.58
N LEU A 323 23.83 16.73 9.24
CA LEU A 323 25.19 16.73 8.72
C LEU A 323 25.42 15.42 7.98
N ARG A 324 25.70 15.51 6.68
CA ARG A 324 26.08 14.36 5.86
C ARG A 324 27.58 14.41 5.60
N ASP A 325 28.29 13.43 6.13
CA ASP A 325 29.65 13.13 5.69
C ASP A 325 29.56 12.36 4.37
N GLN A 326 29.84 13.05 3.27
CA GLN A 326 30.14 12.40 1.99
C GLN A 326 31.65 12.37 1.76
N PRO A 327 32.17 11.38 1.01
CA PRO A 327 33.61 11.23 0.76
C PRO A 327 34.27 12.48 0.17
N GLU A 328 33.50 13.31 -0.53
CA GLU A 328 34.02 14.46 -1.27
C GLU A 328 33.86 15.81 -0.56
N LEU A 329 33.00 15.96 0.46
CA LEU A 329 32.85 17.16 1.33
C LEU A 329 31.66 16.99 2.32
N PRO A 330 31.77 17.41 3.60
CA PRO A 330 30.66 17.43 4.54
C PRO A 330 29.59 18.46 4.13
N ARG A 331 28.31 18.07 4.14
CA ARG A 331 27.18 18.94 3.78
C ARG A 331 26.19 19.04 4.94
N LEU A 332 25.80 20.26 5.30
CA LEU A 332 24.71 20.47 6.24
C LEU A 332 23.42 20.73 5.46
N ILE A 333 22.36 19.99 5.76
CA ILE A 333 21.06 20.11 5.10
C ILE A 333 20.04 20.51 6.16
N VAL A 334 19.28 21.57 5.90
CA VAL A 334 18.18 22.03 6.74
C VAL A 334 16.87 21.82 5.99
N ASN A 335 16.04 20.88 6.41
CA ASN A 335 14.70 20.66 5.84
C ASN A 335 13.67 21.38 6.69
N CYS A 336 12.81 22.16 6.06
CA CYS A 336 11.71 22.87 6.70
C CYS A 336 10.59 23.11 5.68
N PRO A 337 9.33 22.69 5.95
CA PRO A 337 8.21 22.94 5.05
C PRO A 337 7.77 24.42 5.02
N HIS A 338 8.44 25.32 5.74
CA HIS A 338 8.12 26.74 5.78
C HIS A 338 9.18 27.55 5.02
N GLU A 339 8.94 27.80 3.74
CA GLU A 339 9.85 28.51 2.85
C GLU A 339 10.34 29.87 3.38
N PRO A 340 9.50 30.74 4.01
CA PRO A 340 9.99 31.99 4.61
C PRO A 340 11.06 31.77 5.68
N THR A 341 10.97 30.68 6.44
CA THR A 341 12.02 30.30 7.40
C THR A 341 13.32 29.95 6.69
N LEU A 342 13.27 29.18 5.61
CA LEU A 342 14.47 28.84 4.83
C LEU A 342 15.11 30.06 4.19
N LYS A 343 14.30 30.98 3.63
CA LYS A 343 14.76 32.26 3.08
C LYS A 343 15.41 33.14 4.15
N LEU A 344 14.82 33.22 5.35
CA LEU A 344 15.38 33.96 6.48
C LEU A 344 16.71 33.35 6.93
N LEU A 345 16.79 32.02 7.06
CA LEU A 345 18.01 31.29 7.42
C LEU A 345 19.12 31.53 6.39
N LYS A 346 18.81 31.41 5.10
CA LYS A 346 19.75 31.69 4.01
C LYS A 346 20.30 33.12 4.11
N GLY A 347 19.43 34.13 4.16
CA GLY A 347 19.85 35.53 4.21
C GLY A 347 20.58 35.92 5.50
N TYR A 348 20.32 35.23 6.61
CA TYR A 348 21.10 35.39 7.84
C TYR A 348 22.51 34.80 7.70
N LEU A 349 22.60 33.55 7.20
CA LEU A 349 23.87 32.85 7.02
C LEU A 349 24.76 33.56 5.99
N GLU A 350 24.20 34.09 4.91
CA GLU A 350 24.91 34.94 3.92
C GLU A 350 25.52 36.20 4.54
N ARG A 351 24.81 36.85 5.48
CA ARG A 351 25.30 38.08 6.14
C ARG A 351 26.38 37.80 7.20
N ARG A 352 26.32 36.63 7.84
CA ARG A 352 27.23 36.24 8.94
C ARG A 352 28.45 35.47 8.46
N ALA A 353 28.32 34.67 7.40
CA ALA A 353 29.44 34.08 6.71
C ALA A 353 30.19 35.22 6.01
N LYS A 354 31.26 35.73 6.62
CA LYS A 354 32.14 36.74 6.01
C LYS A 354 32.55 36.29 4.60
N ALA A 355 31.85 36.83 3.61
CA ALA A 355 32.13 36.97 2.18
C ALA A 355 32.66 35.79 1.33
N HIS A 356 33.27 34.68 1.81
CA HIS A 356 33.94 33.75 0.87
C HIS A 356 33.97 32.25 1.22
N SER A 357 33.32 31.76 2.30
CA SER A 357 33.62 30.41 2.82
C SER A 357 32.50 29.37 2.78
N MET A 358 31.28 29.69 2.34
CA MET A 358 30.18 28.72 2.23
C MET A 358 29.25 29.04 1.05
N THR A 359 28.71 28.01 0.40
CA THR A 359 27.67 28.11 -0.62
C THR A 359 26.34 27.64 -0.03
N LEU A 360 25.31 28.48 -0.14
CA LEU A 360 23.95 28.20 0.33
C LEU A 360 23.00 28.02 -0.85
N THR A 361 22.33 26.88 -0.92
CA THR A 361 21.40 26.56 -2.00
C THR A 361 20.05 26.19 -1.42
N LEU A 362 19.01 26.96 -1.77
CA LEU A 362 17.63 26.52 -1.56
C LEU A 362 17.34 25.44 -2.58
N VAL A 363 16.79 24.32 -2.10
CA VAL A 363 16.41 23.18 -2.91
C VAL A 363 14.88 23.12 -2.88
N GLU A 364 14.34 23.02 -4.08
CA GLU A 364 12.92 22.90 -4.32
C GLU A 364 12.45 21.50 -3.93
N SER A 365 11.27 21.41 -3.31
CA SER A 365 10.72 20.16 -2.81
C SER A 365 10.54 19.15 -3.94
N ASP A 366 10.98 17.91 -3.76
CA ASP A 366 10.75 16.85 -4.73
C ASP A 366 9.25 16.47 -4.86
N PHE A 367 8.42 16.88 -3.89
CA PHE A 367 6.99 16.59 -3.85
C PHE A 367 6.10 17.75 -4.30
N TYR A 368 6.59 19.01 -4.20
CA TYR A 368 5.81 20.20 -4.56
C TYR A 368 6.61 21.16 -5.44
N PRO A 369 6.38 21.13 -6.76
CA PRO A 369 6.96 22.10 -7.67
C PRO A 369 6.65 23.55 -7.26
N GLY A 370 7.68 24.40 -7.24
CA GLY A 370 7.60 25.81 -6.85
C GLY A 370 7.77 26.10 -5.35
N MET A 371 7.82 25.08 -4.50
CA MET A 371 8.01 25.23 -3.06
C MET A 371 9.44 24.88 -2.64
N MET A 372 10.12 25.77 -1.91
CA MET A 372 11.44 25.46 -1.34
C MET A 372 11.27 24.81 0.03
N ASP A 373 11.72 23.56 0.19
CA ASP A 373 11.58 22.81 1.45
C ASP A 373 12.91 22.45 2.12
N SER A 374 14.04 22.73 1.45
CA SER A 374 15.36 22.36 1.93
C SER A 374 16.39 23.47 1.67
N LEU A 375 17.33 23.65 2.60
CA LEU A 375 18.48 24.55 2.48
C LEU A 375 19.76 23.74 2.66
N VAL A 376 20.56 23.66 1.60
CA VAL A 376 21.84 22.96 1.59
C VAL A 376 22.96 23.96 1.82
N VAL A 377 23.79 23.68 2.81
CA VAL A 377 24.99 24.46 3.16
C VAL A 377 26.22 23.62 2.82
N LYS A 378 27.03 24.12 1.89
CA LYS A 378 28.31 23.52 1.50
C LYS A 378 29.47 24.42 1.94
N PRO A 379 30.50 23.91 2.62
CA PRO A 379 31.73 24.66 2.84
C PRO A 379 32.46 24.86 1.49
N ASN A 380 33.14 25.99 1.34
CA ASN A 380 33.97 26.28 0.17
C ASN A 380 35.37 25.65 0.37
N LEU A 381 36.01 25.15 -0.70
CA LEU A 381 37.27 24.37 -0.68
C LEU A 381 38.42 25.00 0.15
N SER A 382 38.43 26.33 0.33
CA SER A 382 39.45 27.04 1.12
C SER A 382 39.35 26.81 2.63
N TRP A 383 38.19 26.36 3.12
CA TRP A 383 37.92 26.07 4.53
C TRP A 383 38.58 24.75 5.00
N GLU A 384 38.71 23.77 4.10
CA GLU A 384 39.33 22.47 4.40
C GLU A 384 40.84 22.55 4.66
N ARG A 385 41.55 23.49 4.00
CA ARG A 385 43.01 23.69 4.24
C ARG A 385 43.35 24.06 5.68
N ASN A 386 42.39 24.57 6.45
CA ASN A 386 42.60 24.99 7.85
C ASN A 386 42.05 24.01 8.89
N GLY A 387 41.56 22.82 8.49
CA GLY A 387 41.23 21.73 9.41
C GLY A 387 40.16 22.01 10.48
N LYS A 388 39.40 23.09 10.36
CA LYS A 388 38.32 23.41 11.31
C LYS A 388 37.00 22.90 10.73
N PRO A 389 36.36 21.84 11.25
CA PRO A 389 35.06 21.40 10.74
C PRO A 389 34.00 22.51 10.88
N LEU A 390 33.03 22.55 9.96
CA LEU A 390 31.89 23.46 10.02
C LEU A 390 31.13 23.18 11.33
N ASN A 391 31.24 24.06 12.32
CA ASN A 391 30.70 23.79 13.64
C ASN A 391 29.16 23.88 13.61
N PRO A 392 28.44 22.74 13.69
CA PRO A 392 26.98 22.73 13.65
C PRO A 392 26.37 23.47 14.84
N MET A 393 27.13 23.68 15.92
CA MET A 393 26.70 24.43 17.09
C MET A 393 26.37 25.91 16.78
N ILE A 394 27.02 26.51 15.77
CA ILE A 394 26.77 27.91 15.39
C ILE A 394 25.39 28.05 14.71
N VAL A 395 25.02 27.07 13.87
CA VAL A 395 23.69 27.02 13.23
C VAL A 395 22.62 26.63 14.26
N ARG A 396 22.96 25.71 15.18
CA ARG A 396 22.10 25.21 16.27
C ARG A 396 21.71 26.29 17.30
N LEU A 397 22.67 26.79 18.08
CA LEU A 397 22.38 27.54 19.33
C LEU A 397 21.99 29.00 19.10
N ALA A 398 22.61 29.67 18.11
CA ALA A 398 22.41 31.11 17.94
C ALA A 398 21.23 31.45 17.00
N LEU A 399 20.94 30.59 16.02
CA LEU A 399 20.05 30.92 14.90
C LEU A 399 18.69 30.24 15.01
N ILE A 400 18.67 28.90 15.06
CA ILE A 400 17.41 28.14 15.07
C ILE A 400 16.66 28.37 16.39
N GLU A 401 17.36 28.28 17.52
CA GLU A 401 16.80 28.57 18.84
C GLU A 401 16.64 30.06 19.12
N GLY A 402 17.67 30.87 18.82
CA GLY A 402 17.70 32.29 19.19
C GLY A 402 16.93 33.26 18.28
N VAL A 403 16.85 32.99 16.97
CA VAL A 403 16.24 33.92 15.99
C VAL A 403 14.90 33.41 15.48
N VAL A 404 14.83 32.12 15.16
CA VAL A 404 13.63 31.51 14.55
C VAL A 404 12.67 30.99 15.63
N GLY A 405 13.13 30.84 16.88
CA GLY A 405 12.33 30.42 18.02
C GLY A 405 11.97 28.93 18.01
N TYR A 406 12.69 28.13 17.22
CA TYR A 406 12.54 26.67 17.19
C TYR A 406 13.33 26.07 18.36
N ARG A 407 12.70 25.22 19.17
CA ARG A 407 13.34 24.50 20.28
C ARG A 407 13.82 23.14 19.80
N MET A 408 15.05 22.76 20.13
CA MET A 408 15.54 21.41 19.87
C MET A 408 14.70 20.39 20.64
N VAL A 409 14.29 19.34 19.94
CA VAL A 409 13.50 18.23 20.50
C VAL A 409 14.21 16.89 20.38
N TYR A 410 15.21 16.79 19.49
CA TYR A 410 15.99 15.57 19.31
C TYR A 410 17.38 15.87 18.71
N THR A 411 18.38 15.09 19.09
CA THR A 411 19.72 15.15 18.49
C THR A 411 20.42 13.80 18.51
N THR A 412 21.04 13.44 17.40
CA THR A 412 22.16 12.52 17.32
C THR A 412 23.40 13.29 16.87
N GLY A 413 24.60 12.73 17.00
CA GLY A 413 25.85 13.43 16.68
C GLY A 413 25.90 14.12 15.31
N SER A 414 25.09 13.67 14.33
CA SER A 414 24.99 14.21 12.98
C SER A 414 23.59 14.65 12.57
N TYR A 415 22.59 14.59 13.44
CA TYR A 415 21.20 14.95 13.13
C TYR A 415 20.57 15.73 14.27
N TRP A 416 19.83 16.79 13.97
CA TRP A 416 19.14 17.62 14.93
C TRP A 416 17.72 17.88 14.45
N MET A 417 16.74 17.72 15.33
CA MET A 417 15.36 18.09 15.06
C MET A 417 14.94 19.22 15.99
N TYR A 418 14.28 20.21 15.42
CA TYR A 418 13.76 21.36 16.13
C TYR A 418 12.28 21.53 15.84
N ARG A 419 11.56 22.05 16.82
CA ARG A 419 10.13 22.28 16.79
C ARG A 419 9.82 23.72 17.20
N ARG A 420 8.82 24.32 16.56
CA ARG A 420 8.22 25.57 17.05
C ARG A 420 6.76 25.34 17.40
N THR A 421 6.33 25.84 18.57
CA THR A 421 4.94 25.71 19.06
C THR A 421 4.06 26.90 18.71
N THR A 422 4.64 27.97 18.14
CA THR A 422 3.94 29.22 17.80
C THR A 422 4.06 29.51 16.30
N LEU A 423 2.95 29.93 15.70
CA LEU A 423 2.91 30.40 14.31
C LEU A 423 3.85 31.60 14.09
N PHE A 424 4.42 31.72 12.89
CA PHE A 424 4.91 33.02 12.43
C PHE A 424 3.67 33.91 12.25
N LYS A 425 3.66 35.07 12.93
CA LYS A 425 2.65 36.10 12.69
C LYS A 425 2.93 36.80 11.37
#